data_AF-A0A0C9N028-F1
#
_entry.id   AF-A0A0C9N028-F1
#
_cell.length_a   1.000
_cell.length_b   1.000
_cell.length_c   1.000
_cell.angle_alpha   90.00
_cell.angle_beta   90.00
_cell.angle_gamma   90.00
#
_symmetry.space_group_name_H-M   'P 1'
#
loop_
_entity.id
_entity.type
_entity.pdbx_description
1 polymer ?
#
loop_
_entity_poly.entity_id
_entity_poly.type
_entity_poly.pdbx_seq_one_letter_code
_entity_poly.pdbx_strand_id
1 'polypeptide(L)'
;MSNINYGSIPSSPPLKTHHLTTAERDLLQSDRPGYGSRTRVEVAFNLVNATVGAGIIGLPFAIAHAGFFTGIFASIIVAVLAQMGLYMLVVAGQRVGSYKYALLVEHLLGRPGYHFLNFMICVQAGGGAVSYFICKCGQHAACINAPS
;
A
#
# COMPACT_ATOMS: atom_id res chain seq x y z
N MET A 1 -20.98 4.00 47.83
CA MET A 1 -21.21 4.22 46.38
C MET A 1 -20.07 5.08 45.85
N SER A 2 -19.06 4.45 45.27
CA SER A 2 -17.86 5.10 44.73
C SER A 2 -18.18 5.77 43.39
N ASN A 3 -18.27 7.10 43.39
CA ASN A 3 -18.35 7.91 42.19
C ASN A 3 -16.97 7.90 41.49
N ILE A 4 -16.82 7.12 40.43
CA ILE A 4 -15.63 7.18 39.57
C ILE A 4 -15.80 8.36 38.63
N ASN A 5 -15.22 9.48 39.04
CA ASN A 5 -15.05 10.68 38.24
C ASN A 5 -14.02 10.37 37.13
N TYR A 6 -14.49 10.13 35.91
CA TYR A 6 -13.59 10.02 34.76
C TYR A 6 -12.96 11.39 34.54
N GLY A 7 -11.67 11.48 34.89
CA GLY A 7 -10.85 12.67 34.78
C GLY A 7 -10.99 13.33 33.41
N SER A 8 -11.11 14.64 33.44
CA SER A 8 -10.98 15.54 32.31
C SER A 8 -9.76 15.18 31.47
N ILE A 9 -9.97 15.11 30.15
CA ILE A 9 -8.90 14.98 29.16
C ILE A 9 -7.93 16.14 29.42
N PRO A 10 -6.66 15.90 29.74
CA PRO A 10 -5.70 16.99 29.84
C PRO A 10 -5.63 17.65 28.47
N SER A 11 -6.11 18.89 28.40
CA SER A 11 -5.94 19.76 27.24
C SER A 11 -4.45 19.81 26.93
N SER A 12 -4.05 19.11 25.88
CA SER A 12 -2.74 19.24 25.27
C SER A 12 -2.40 20.72 25.12
N PRO A 13 -1.16 21.14 25.44
CA PRO A 13 -0.78 22.56 25.48
C PRO A 13 -1.18 23.26 24.17
N PRO A 14 -1.57 24.55 24.21
CA PRO A 14 -2.03 25.28 23.04
C PRO A 14 -0.95 25.21 21.95
N LEU A 15 -1.27 24.47 20.90
CA LEU A 15 -0.36 24.23 19.78
C LEU A 15 -0.03 25.59 19.16
N LYS A 16 1.25 25.94 19.14
CA LYS A 16 1.79 27.09 18.42
C LYS A 16 1.12 27.14 17.03
N THR A 17 0.40 28.23 16.74
CA THR A 17 -0.30 28.43 15.46
C THR A 17 0.70 28.64 14.33
N HIS A 18 1.49 27.62 14.00
CA HIS A 18 2.15 27.53 12.71
C HIS A 18 1.03 27.32 11.71
N HIS A 19 0.93 28.18 10.69
CA HIS A 19 -0.06 28.08 9.64
C HIS A 19 0.21 26.78 8.84
N LEU A 20 -0.28 25.64 9.36
CA LEU A 20 -0.11 24.35 8.72
C LEU A 20 -0.72 24.46 7.33
N THR A 21 0.14 24.31 6.35
CA THR A 21 -0.25 24.25 4.95
C THR A 21 -1.26 23.13 4.76
N THR A 22 -2.17 23.28 3.81
CA THR A 22 -3.23 22.27 3.56
C THR A 22 -2.62 20.86 3.39
N ALA A 23 -1.43 20.76 2.79
CA ALA A 23 -0.69 19.51 2.63
C ALA A 23 -0.26 18.87 3.95
N GLU A 24 0.26 19.63 4.92
CA GLU A 24 0.67 19.08 6.22
C GLU A 24 -0.55 18.57 7.00
N ARG A 25 -1.69 19.27 6.91
CA ARG A 25 -2.95 18.80 7.51
C ARG A 25 -3.43 17.51 6.85
N ASP A 26 -3.35 17.42 5.53
CA ASP A 26 -3.73 16.23 4.79
C ASP A 26 -2.88 15.01 5.18
N LEU A 27 -1.55 15.20 5.33
CA LEU A 27 -0.65 14.13 5.74
C LEU A 27 -0.97 13.62 7.16
N LEU A 28 -1.19 14.53 8.11
CA LEU A 28 -1.49 14.17 9.50
C LEU A 28 -2.87 13.52 9.66
N GLN A 29 -3.81 13.81 8.77
CA GLN A 29 -5.18 13.32 8.82
C GLN A 29 -5.43 12.13 7.88
N SER A 30 -4.44 11.72 7.07
CA SER A 30 -4.53 10.59 6.13
C SER A 30 -4.89 9.25 6.78
N ASP A 31 -4.54 9.05 8.05
CA ASP A 31 -4.85 7.84 8.82
C ASP A 31 -6.30 7.82 9.37
N ARG A 32 -7.07 8.92 9.24
CA ARG A 32 -8.42 9.03 9.82
C ARG A 32 -9.51 8.69 8.79
N PRO A 33 -10.46 7.79 9.12
CA PRO A 33 -11.58 7.50 8.25
C PRO A 33 -12.49 8.73 8.10
N GLY A 34 -12.98 8.98 6.89
CA GLY A 34 -13.88 10.11 6.59
C GLY A 34 -13.16 11.45 6.38
N TYR A 35 -11.82 11.46 6.37
CA TYR A 35 -11.04 12.63 5.97
C TYR A 35 -10.69 12.59 4.47
N GLY A 36 -10.83 13.72 3.80
CA GLY A 36 -10.56 13.89 2.37
C GLY A 36 -11.81 14.06 1.52
N SER A 37 -11.73 14.93 0.51
CA SER A 37 -12.85 15.25 -0.41
C SER A 37 -12.90 14.32 -1.64
N ARG A 38 -12.14 13.22 -1.62
CA ARG A 38 -12.00 12.34 -2.79
C ARG A 38 -13.22 11.44 -2.95
N THR A 39 -13.72 11.34 -4.18
CA THR A 39 -14.86 10.48 -4.48
C THR A 39 -14.44 9.01 -4.44
N ARG A 40 -15.38 8.11 -4.14
CA ARG A 40 -15.12 6.66 -4.14
C ARG A 40 -14.61 6.15 -5.50
N VAL A 41 -15.10 6.75 -6.59
CA VAL A 41 -14.69 6.41 -7.96
C VAL A 41 -13.25 6.84 -8.23
N GLU A 42 -12.86 8.03 -7.77
CA GLU A 42 -11.47 8.50 -7.90
C GLU A 42 -10.49 7.58 -7.15
N VAL A 43 -10.83 7.19 -5.93
CA VAL A 43 -10.00 6.26 -5.14
C VAL A 43 -9.93 4.88 -5.79
N ALA A 44 -11.05 4.36 -6.31
CA ALA A 44 -11.10 3.08 -7.01
C ALA A 44 -10.25 3.10 -8.30
N PHE A 45 -10.35 4.15 -9.10
CA PHE A 45 -9.56 4.31 -10.32
C PHE A 45 -8.06 4.41 -10.01
N ASN A 46 -7.68 5.15 -8.96
CA ASN A 46 -6.30 5.22 -8.51
C ASN A 46 -5.76 3.83 -8.09
N LEU A 47 -6.57 3.05 -7.36
CA LEU A 47 -6.20 1.68 -6.98
C LEU A 47 -6.02 0.79 -8.21
N VAL A 48 -6.95 0.85 -9.18
CA VAL A 48 -6.83 0.09 -10.44
C VAL A 48 -5.56 0.47 -11.20
N ASN A 49 -5.25 1.76 -11.33
CA ASN A 49 -4.02 2.20 -11.99
C ASN A 49 -2.76 1.70 -11.29
N ALA A 50 -2.75 1.71 -9.95
CA ALA A 50 -1.64 1.18 -9.17
C ALA A 50 -1.49 -0.35 -9.35
N THR A 51 -2.58 -1.11 -9.30
CA THR A 51 -2.56 -2.58 -9.45
C THR A 51 -2.20 -2.99 -10.87
N VAL A 52 -2.78 -2.34 -11.88
CA VAL A 52 -2.45 -2.58 -13.30
C VAL A 52 -0.98 -2.24 -13.55
N GLY A 53 -0.49 -1.11 -13.05
CA GLY A 53 0.90 -0.70 -13.21
C GLY A 53 1.91 -1.71 -12.65
N ALA A 54 1.60 -2.33 -11.51
CA ALA A 54 2.46 -3.35 -10.91
C ALA A 54 2.38 -4.71 -11.64
N GLY A 55 1.21 -5.10 -12.16
CA GLY A 55 0.98 -6.43 -12.72
C GLY A 55 1.18 -6.57 -14.23
N ILE A 56 0.95 -5.50 -15.01
CA ILE A 56 0.91 -5.57 -16.48
C ILE A 56 2.26 -5.92 -17.09
N ILE A 57 3.37 -5.53 -16.45
CA ILE A 57 4.73 -5.80 -16.93
C ILE A 57 5.10 -7.28 -16.72
N GLY A 58 4.60 -7.91 -15.66
CA GLY A 58 4.89 -9.31 -15.33
C GLY A 58 4.00 -10.33 -16.05
N LEU A 59 2.79 -9.92 -16.45
CA LEU A 59 1.83 -10.79 -17.13
C LEU A 59 2.34 -11.41 -18.45
N PRO A 60 2.97 -10.68 -19.39
CA PRO A 60 3.49 -11.28 -20.63
C PRO A 60 4.60 -12.29 -20.37
N PHE A 61 5.47 -12.03 -19.39
CA PHE A 61 6.54 -12.96 -18.98
C PHE A 61 5.97 -14.25 -18.37
N ALA A 62 4.95 -14.14 -17.51
CA ALA A 62 4.27 -15.29 -16.93
C ALA A 62 3.60 -16.16 -18.00
N ILE A 63 2.95 -15.54 -18.99
CA ILE A 63 2.31 -16.25 -20.11
C ILE A 63 3.36 -16.91 -21.02
N ALA A 64 4.48 -16.23 -21.30
CA ALA A 64 5.56 -16.76 -22.14
C ALA A 64 6.21 -18.02 -21.54
N HIS A 65 6.33 -18.11 -20.22
CA HIS A 65 6.93 -19.26 -19.54
C HIS A 65 5.94 -20.37 -19.16
N ALA A 66 4.67 -20.04 -18.86
CA ALA A 66 3.69 -21.03 -18.44
C ALA A 66 2.91 -21.67 -19.61
N GLY A 67 2.78 -20.96 -20.73
CA GLY A 67 1.85 -21.27 -21.83
C GLY A 67 0.57 -20.42 -21.76
N PHE A 68 -0.10 -20.24 -22.91
CA PHE A 68 -1.23 -19.31 -23.04
C PHE A 68 -2.40 -19.63 -22.11
N PHE A 69 -2.89 -20.87 -22.13
CA PHE A 69 -4.07 -21.27 -21.35
C PHE A 69 -3.79 -21.35 -19.85
N THR A 70 -2.65 -21.93 -19.47
CA THR A 70 -2.18 -22.05 -18.08
C THR A 70 -1.90 -20.68 -17.46
N GLY A 71 -1.30 -19.75 -18.21
CA GLY A 71 -1.05 -18.37 -17.78
C GLY A 71 -2.35 -17.60 -17.52
N ILE A 72 -3.35 -17.72 -18.40
CA ILE A 72 -4.67 -17.10 -18.22
C ILE A 72 -5.38 -17.69 -16.99
N PHE A 73 -5.38 -19.01 -16.85
CA PHE A 73 -6.03 -19.68 -15.72
C PHE A 73 -5.39 -19.29 -14.38
N ALA A 74 -4.05 -19.29 -14.30
CA ALA A 74 -3.33 -18.82 -13.12
C ALA A 74 -3.60 -17.34 -12.82
N SER A 75 -3.69 -16.48 -13.85
CA SER A 75 -4.04 -15.07 -13.69
C SER A 75 -5.43 -14.87 -13.09
N ILE A 76 -6.43 -15.65 -13.52
CA ILE A 76 -7.77 -15.62 -12.95
C ILE A 76 -7.74 -16.03 -11.47
N ILE A 77 -7.01 -17.09 -11.12
CA ILE A 77 -6.85 -17.52 -9.72
C ILE A 77 -6.23 -16.40 -8.88
N VAL A 78 -5.13 -15.80 -9.35
CA VAL A 78 -4.46 -14.70 -8.63
C VAL A 78 -5.39 -13.49 -8.51
N ALA A 79 -6.19 -13.17 -9.54
CA ALA A 79 -7.17 -12.09 -9.48
C ALA A 79 -8.23 -12.33 -8.39
N VAL A 80 -8.74 -13.56 -8.28
CA VAL A 80 -9.68 -13.94 -7.20
C VAL A 80 -9.00 -13.83 -5.84
N LEU A 81 -7.78 -14.35 -5.68
CA LEU A 81 -7.03 -14.25 -4.43
C LEU A 81 -6.73 -12.79 -4.03
N ALA A 82 -6.38 -11.95 -4.99
CA ALA A 82 -6.13 -10.52 -4.76
C ALA A 82 -7.41 -9.80 -4.30
N GLN A 83 -8.55 -10.08 -4.94
CA GLN A 83 -9.84 -9.52 -4.54
C GLN A 83 -10.23 -9.97 -3.12
N MET A 84 -10.04 -11.26 -2.79
CA MET A 84 -10.32 -11.79 -1.46
C MET A 84 -9.39 -11.18 -0.40
N GLY A 85 -8.10 -11.01 -0.73
CA GLY A 85 -7.12 -10.36 0.14
C GLY A 85 -7.47 -8.90 0.42
N LEU A 86 -7.83 -8.13 -0.61
CA LEU A 86 -8.28 -6.74 -0.47
C LEU A 86 -9.56 -6.65 0.37
N TYR A 87 -10.54 -7.53 0.14
CA TYR A 87 -11.76 -7.58 0.92
C TYR A 87 -11.49 -7.86 2.40
N MET A 88 -10.69 -8.89 2.69
CA MET A 88 -10.28 -9.22 4.07
C MET A 88 -9.52 -8.07 4.73
N LEU A 89 -8.63 -7.41 3.99
CA LEU A 89 -7.88 -6.27 4.48
C LEU A 89 -8.78 -5.09 4.87
N VAL A 90 -9.75 -4.75 4.01
CA VAL A 90 -10.70 -3.67 4.27
C VAL A 90 -11.57 -3.99 5.49
N VAL A 91 -12.13 -5.21 5.55
CA VAL A 91 -12.98 -5.62 6.68
C VAL A 91 -12.18 -5.68 7.98
N ALA A 92 -10.94 -6.16 7.95
CA ALA A 92 -10.07 -6.18 9.12
C ALA A 92 -9.75 -4.75 9.59
N GLY A 93 -9.43 -3.84 8.67
CA GLY A 93 -9.19 -2.42 8.98
C GLY A 93 -10.41 -1.75 9.63
N GLN A 94 -11.61 -2.05 9.15
CA GLN A 94 -12.87 -1.56 9.74
C GLN A 94 -13.10 -2.10 11.16
N ARG A 95 -12.72 -3.37 11.44
CA ARG A 95 -12.88 -3.97 12.78
C ARG A 95 -11.87 -3.48 13.81
N VAL A 96 -10.63 -3.26 13.39
CA VAL A 96 -9.54 -2.80 14.29
C VAL A 96 -9.60 -1.28 14.49
N GLY A 97 -10.24 -0.54 13.57
CA GLY A 97 -10.29 0.93 13.62
C GLY A 97 -8.96 1.60 13.27
N SER A 98 -8.01 0.84 12.70
CA SER A 98 -6.72 1.31 12.21
C SER A 98 -6.52 0.87 10.77
N TYR A 99 -6.19 1.83 9.89
CA TYR A 99 -6.00 1.62 8.46
C TYR A 99 -4.52 1.46 8.07
N LYS A 100 -3.63 1.40 9.06
CA LYS A 100 -2.19 1.21 8.84
C LYS A 100 -1.90 -0.27 8.71
N TYR A 101 -1.37 -0.68 7.56
CA TYR A 101 -1.16 -2.10 7.25
C TYR A 101 -0.30 -2.83 8.31
N ALA A 102 0.77 -2.19 8.79
CA ALA A 102 1.63 -2.75 9.82
C ALA A 102 0.93 -2.94 11.17
N LEU A 103 0.16 -1.94 11.63
CA LEU A 103 -0.60 -2.04 12.89
C LEU A 103 -1.75 -3.03 12.78
N LEU A 104 -2.36 -3.13 11.60
CA LEU A 104 -3.44 -4.08 11.34
C LEU A 104 -2.93 -5.52 11.45
N VAL A 105 -1.78 -5.82 10.85
CA VAL A 105 -1.14 -7.14 10.97
C VAL A 105 -0.67 -7.39 12.40
N GLU A 106 -0.19 -6.36 13.12
CA GLU A 106 0.14 -6.50 14.54
C GLU A 106 -1.07 -6.92 15.38
N HIS A 107 -2.27 -6.39 15.08
CA HIS A 107 -3.49 -6.79 15.78
C HIS A 107 -3.99 -8.19 15.38
N LEU A 108 -3.74 -8.64 14.14
CA LEU A 108 -4.20 -9.93 13.65
C LEU A 108 -3.26 -11.09 14.00
N LEU A 109 -1.95 -10.90 13.87
CA LEU A 109 -0.90 -11.93 14.04
C LEU A 109 0.01 -11.65 15.25
N GLY A 110 -0.16 -10.53 15.94
CA GLY A 110 0.73 -10.08 17.01
C GLY A 110 1.98 -9.36 16.51
N ARG A 111 2.86 -9.03 17.46
CA ARG A 111 4.17 -8.40 17.23
C ARG A 111 5.08 -9.07 16.19
N PRO A 112 5.17 -10.40 16.06
CA PRO A 112 6.02 -10.99 15.02
C PRO A 112 5.50 -10.68 13.60
N GLY A 113 4.19 -10.59 13.43
CA GLY A 113 3.56 -10.23 12.15
C GLY A 113 3.94 -8.82 11.69
N TYR A 114 4.01 -7.86 12.61
CA TYR A 114 4.45 -6.48 12.31
C TYR A 114 5.85 -6.45 11.69
N HIS A 115 6.81 -7.13 12.31
CA HIS A 115 8.20 -7.11 11.86
C HIS A 115 8.37 -7.85 10.53
N PHE A 116 7.72 -9.00 10.38
CA PHE A 116 7.72 -9.76 9.13
C PHE A 116 7.12 -8.96 7.98
N LEU A 117 5.98 -8.28 8.19
CA LEU A 117 5.34 -7.45 7.19
C LEU A 117 6.23 -6.29 6.75
N ASN A 118 6.80 -5.55 7.71
CA ASN A 118 7.66 -4.43 7.41
C ASN A 118 8.90 -4.88 6.60
N PHE A 119 9.46 -6.03 6.95
CA PHE A 119 10.55 -6.65 6.18
C PHE A 119 10.13 -6.99 4.74
N MET A 120 8.95 -7.59 4.53
CA MET A 120 8.42 -7.87 3.20
C MET A 120 8.22 -6.59 2.35
N ILE A 121 7.73 -5.51 2.97
CA ILE A 121 7.59 -4.21 2.29
C ILE A 121 8.96 -3.65 1.90
N CYS A 122 9.96 -3.75 2.78
CA CYS A 122 11.33 -3.36 2.45
C CYS A 122 11.90 -4.16 1.28
N VAL A 123 11.66 -5.47 1.23
CA VAL A 123 12.07 -6.33 0.11
C VAL A 123 11.34 -5.92 -1.18
N GLN A 124 10.05 -5.64 -1.12
CA GLN A 124 9.27 -5.20 -2.28
C GLN A 124 9.75 -3.84 -2.82
N ALA A 125 10.00 -2.87 -1.94
CA ALA A 125 10.56 -1.57 -2.32
C ALA A 125 11.99 -1.70 -2.87
N GLY A 126 12.82 -2.54 -2.24
CA GLY A 126 14.18 -2.84 -2.70
C GLY A 126 14.20 -3.50 -4.07
N GLY A 127 13.32 -4.48 -4.31
CA GLY A 127 13.17 -5.13 -5.61
C GLY A 127 12.83 -4.15 -6.72
N GLY A 128 11.87 -3.25 -6.48
CA GLY A 128 11.52 -2.19 -7.43
C GLY A 128 12.69 -1.24 -7.73
N ALA A 129 13.44 -0.84 -6.69
CA ALA A 129 14.62 0.01 -6.87
C ALA A 129 15.71 -0.69 -7.69
N VAL A 130 16.01 -1.96 -7.39
CA VAL A 130 16.99 -2.77 -8.13
C VAL A 130 16.58 -2.95 -9.59
N SER A 131 15.32 -3.30 -9.86
CA SER A 131 14.79 -3.39 -11.23
C SER A 131 14.95 -2.07 -11.99
N TYR A 132 14.67 -0.93 -11.34
CA TYR A 132 14.85 0.38 -11.95
C TYR A 132 16.32 0.68 -12.29
N PHE A 133 17.26 0.37 -11.39
CA PHE A 133 18.69 0.51 -11.65
C PHE A 133 19.16 -0.35 -12.82
N ILE A 134 18.70 -1.60 -12.92
CA ILE A 134 19.05 -2.51 -14.03
C ILE A 134 18.52 -1.97 -15.36
N CYS A 135 17.25 -1.56 -15.42
CA CYS A 135 16.67 -0.98 -16.63
C CYS A 135 17.41 0.29 -17.07
N LYS A 136 17.67 1.22 -16.14
CA LYS A 136 18.41 2.46 -16.44
C LYS A 136 19.83 2.19 -16.94
N CYS A 137 20.55 1.27 -16.30
CA CYS A 137 21.91 0.91 -16.68
C CYS A 137 21.94 0.23 -18.07
N GLY A 138 21.02 -0.69 -18.34
CA GLY A 138 20.89 -1.36 -19.64
C GLY A 138 20.61 -0.39 -20.79
N GLN A 139 19.76 0.62 -20.56
CA GLN A 139 19.46 1.63 -21.55
C GLN A 139 20.64 2.57 -21.83
N HIS A 140 21.43 2.91 -20.80
CA HIS A 140 22.63 3.71 -20.95
C HIS A 140 23.72 2.96 -21.75
N ALA A 141 23.93 1.67 -21.47
CA ALA A 141 24.87 0.84 -22.22
C ALA A 141 24.46 0.65 -23.70
N ALA A 142 23.15 0.52 -23.98
CA ALA A 142 22.63 0.42 -25.34
C ALA A 142 22.82 1.71 -26.15
N CYS A 143 22.66 2.89 -25.53
CA CYS A 143 22.92 4.16 -26.19
C CYS A 143 24.41 4.40 -26.52
N ILE A 144 25.33 3.80 -25.77
CA ILE A 144 26.78 3.92 -26.02
C ILE A 144 27.23 2.99 -27.16
N ASN A 145 26.54 1.86 -27.35
CA ASN A 145 26.90 0.82 -28.34
C ASN A 145 26.06 0.88 -29.64
N ALA A 146 25.32 1.97 -29.86
CA ALA A 146 24.58 2.16 -31.11
C ALA A 146 25.55 2.56 -32.22
N PRO A 147 25.65 1.80 -33.34
CA PRO A 147 26.45 2.20 -34.49
C PRO A 147 25.83 3.47 -35.12
N SER A 148 26.69 4.47 -35.35
CA SER A 148 26.37 5.74 -36.02
C SER A 148 25.93 5.56 -37.47
#